data_AF-A0AAW0FQD7-F1
#
_entry.id   AF-A0AAW0FQD7-F1
#
_cell.length_a   1.000
_cell.length_b   1.000
_cell.length_c   1.000
_cell.angle_alpha   90.00
_cell.angle_beta   90.00
_cell.angle_gamma   90.00
#
_symmetry.space_group_name_H-M   'P 1'
#
loop_
_entity.id
_entity.type
_entity.pdbx_description
1 polymer ?
#
loop_
_entity_poly.entity_id
_entity_poly.type
_entity_poly.pdbx_seq_one_letter_code
_entity_poly.pdbx_strand_id
1 'polypeptide(L)'
;MLYRRQEVTDTPATISLDSQYVLLQPSSAWGNVSNFACAEETTTNHFTNQVGAYGVFSFVGDRIVLNGIKTPAGGSLQITFGGGSQTFNQNLTSSSATSECAVLFDHNLVNGTHSVQMTLQAQDDTNRNSSTPELHLFDIQYFFPTIEPTVVPNTDTNHGFTSTSNIYLITLPIIFGFSFLLAGTLFAYKTVKRTIFRFRYPG
;
A
#
# COMPACT_ATOMS: atom_id res chain seq x y z
N MET A 1 -11.69 -34.99 -27.47
CA MET A 1 -11.00 -33.68 -27.44
C MET A 1 -10.80 -33.33 -25.97
N LEU A 2 -9.56 -33.37 -25.45
CA LEU A 2 -9.24 -33.09 -24.05
C LEU A 2 -8.86 -31.62 -23.95
N TYR A 3 -9.71 -30.79 -23.35
CA TYR A 3 -9.32 -29.43 -22.97
C TYR A 3 -8.46 -29.51 -21.72
N ARG A 4 -7.15 -29.28 -21.86
CA ARG A 4 -6.28 -29.01 -20.70
C ARG A 4 -6.60 -27.57 -20.26
N ARG A 5 -7.33 -27.42 -19.15
CA ARG A 5 -7.49 -26.13 -18.47
C ARG A 5 -6.09 -25.68 -18.06
N GLN A 6 -5.59 -24.61 -18.68
CA GLN A 6 -4.36 -23.97 -18.24
C GLN A 6 -4.75 -23.13 -17.02
N GLU A 7 -4.35 -23.57 -15.83
CA GLU A 7 -4.49 -22.77 -14.61
C GLU A 7 -3.59 -21.54 -14.78
N VAL A 8 -4.21 -20.36 -14.90
CA VAL A 8 -3.48 -19.10 -14.81
C VAL A 8 -3.23 -18.88 -13.33
N THR A 9 -1.99 -19.12 -12.89
CA THR A 9 -1.60 -18.82 -11.52
C THR A 9 -1.47 -17.32 -11.38
N ASP A 10 -2.33 -16.73 -10.56
CA ASP A 10 -2.28 -15.30 -10.24
C ASP A 10 -1.10 -15.06 -9.29
N THR A 11 0.04 -14.64 -9.84
CA THR A 11 1.25 -14.38 -9.05
C THR A 11 1.10 -13.02 -8.37
N PRO A 12 1.10 -12.94 -7.03
CA PRO A 12 1.01 -11.65 -6.34
C PRO A 12 2.21 -10.77 -6.67
N ALA A 13 1.96 -9.47 -6.70
CA ALA A 13 3.01 -8.47 -6.58
C ALA A 13 3.24 -8.14 -5.10
N THR A 14 4.51 -7.96 -4.72
CA THR A 14 4.91 -7.65 -3.34
C THR A 14 5.38 -6.20 -3.21
N ILE A 15 4.94 -5.53 -2.15
CA ILE A 15 5.45 -4.22 -1.72
C ILE A 15 6.31 -4.46 -0.47
N SER A 16 7.61 -4.21 -0.57
CA SER A 16 8.50 -4.21 0.60
C SER A 16 8.16 -3.02 1.51
N LEU A 17 8.10 -3.29 2.83
CA LEU A 17 7.93 -2.27 3.87
C LEU A 17 9.13 -1.30 3.97
N ASP A 18 10.30 -1.71 3.48
CA ASP A 18 11.50 -0.86 3.38
C ASP A 18 11.47 0.04 2.12
N SER A 19 10.48 -0.13 1.24
CA SER A 19 10.40 0.66 0.01
C SER A 19 9.98 2.11 0.29
N GLN A 20 10.39 3.02 -0.60
CA GLN A 20 9.96 4.42 -0.57
C GLN A 20 8.44 4.61 -0.79
N TYR A 21 7.71 3.56 -1.17
CA TYR A 21 6.28 3.57 -1.41
C TYR A 21 5.45 3.28 -0.15
N VAL A 22 6.12 2.90 0.95
CA VAL A 22 5.50 2.70 2.25
C VAL A 22 6.00 3.79 3.20
N LEU A 23 5.07 4.53 3.80
CA LEU A 23 5.36 5.55 4.79
C LEU A 23 4.94 5.08 6.17
N LEU A 24 5.92 4.77 7.03
CA LEU A 24 5.70 4.42 8.44
C LEU A 24 5.85 5.65 9.33
N GLN A 25 4.86 5.92 10.20
CA GLN A 25 4.79 7.12 11.04
C GLN A 25 4.31 6.83 12.48
N PRO A 26 4.78 7.61 13.47
CA PRO A 26 6.02 8.40 13.36
C PRO A 26 7.20 7.44 13.18
N SER A 27 8.20 7.79 12.38
CA SER A 27 9.30 6.87 12.07
C SER A 27 10.05 6.35 13.30
N SER A 28 10.09 7.15 14.38
CA SER A 28 10.69 6.75 15.67
C SER A 28 9.93 5.67 16.43
N ALA A 29 8.67 5.39 16.06
CA ALA A 29 7.86 4.34 16.68
C ALA A 29 8.08 2.96 16.07
N TRP A 30 8.79 2.89 14.94
CA TRP A 30 8.98 1.67 14.18
C TRP A 30 10.41 1.17 14.35
N GLY A 31 10.53 -0.10 14.76
CA GLY A 31 11.78 -0.85 14.74
C GLY A 31 11.75 -1.90 13.65
N ASN A 32 12.91 -2.49 13.36
CA ASN A 32 13.06 -3.57 12.42
C ASN A 32 13.90 -4.72 12.99
N VAL A 33 13.55 -5.94 12.60
CA VAL A 33 14.27 -7.16 12.97
C VAL A 33 14.49 -7.98 11.70
N SER A 34 15.75 -8.32 11.42
CA SER A 34 16.11 -9.30 10.40
C SER A 34 16.20 -10.70 11.00
N ASN A 35 16.13 -11.75 10.16
CA ASN A 35 16.27 -13.15 10.58
C ASN A 35 15.25 -13.61 11.63
N PHE A 36 13.96 -13.33 11.39
CA PHE A 36 12.85 -13.83 12.21
C PHE A 36 12.28 -15.12 11.61
N ALA A 37 11.55 -15.89 12.43
CA ALA A 37 11.07 -17.23 12.07
C ALA A 37 10.12 -17.28 10.84
N CYS A 38 9.55 -16.15 10.45
CA CYS A 38 8.62 -16.03 9.32
C CYS A 38 9.27 -15.36 8.09
N ALA A 39 10.58 -15.12 8.11
CA ALA A 39 11.28 -14.41 7.04
C ALA A 39 11.63 -15.35 5.89
N GLU A 40 11.36 -14.93 4.65
CA GLU A 40 12.19 -15.32 3.52
C GLU A 40 13.50 -14.49 3.54
N GLU A 41 14.56 -14.94 2.85
CA GLU A 41 15.94 -14.42 2.98
C GLU A 41 16.10 -12.89 2.82
N THR A 42 15.11 -12.19 2.25
CA THR A 42 15.14 -10.74 2.00
C THR A 42 14.07 -9.94 2.76
N THR A 43 13.32 -10.58 3.65
CA THR A 43 12.18 -9.97 4.34
C THR A 43 12.61 -9.36 5.67
N THR A 44 12.19 -8.11 5.93
CA THR A 44 12.41 -7.42 7.21
C THR A 44 11.10 -7.42 8.00
N ASN A 45 11.14 -7.76 9.29
CA ASN A 45 9.99 -7.60 10.18
C ASN A 45 10.01 -6.20 10.78
N HIS A 46 9.07 -5.35 10.36
CA HIS A 46 8.81 -4.05 10.94
C HIS A 46 7.85 -4.20 12.10
N PHE A 47 8.21 -3.63 13.24
CA PHE A 47 7.40 -3.73 14.44
C PHE A 47 7.20 -2.38 15.12
N THR A 48 6.07 -2.25 15.80
CA THR A 48 5.80 -1.12 16.69
C THR A 48 4.97 -1.59 17.88
N ASN A 49 5.17 -0.94 19.02
CA ASN A 49 4.34 -1.11 20.21
C ASN A 49 3.63 0.20 20.63
N GLN A 50 3.68 1.21 19.75
CA GLN A 50 3.08 2.52 20.01
C GLN A 50 1.70 2.58 19.38
N VAL A 51 0.65 2.57 20.21
CA VAL A 51 -0.73 2.79 19.76
C VAL A 51 -0.82 4.11 18.98
N GLY A 52 -1.47 4.06 17.83
CA GLY A 52 -1.61 5.16 16.89
C GLY A 52 -0.46 5.26 15.87
N ALA A 53 0.62 4.49 16.02
CA ALA A 53 1.60 4.35 14.94
C ALA A 53 0.93 3.69 13.72
N TYR A 54 1.26 4.19 12.54
CA TYR A 54 0.59 3.79 11.30
C TYR A 54 1.56 3.68 10.13
N GLY A 55 1.13 2.93 9.12
CA GLY A 55 1.77 2.84 7.81
C GLY A 55 0.79 3.23 6.71
N VAL A 56 1.27 3.88 5.65
CA VAL A 56 0.46 4.25 4.48
C VAL A 56 1.15 3.80 3.21
N PHE A 57 0.39 3.24 2.29
CA PHE A 57 0.84 2.91 0.94
C PHE A 57 -0.35 2.92 -0.02
N SER A 58 -0.05 2.82 -1.32
CA SER A 58 -1.06 2.72 -2.36
C SER A 58 -0.70 1.58 -3.31
N PHE A 59 -1.72 0.95 -3.89
CA PHE A 59 -1.54 -0.10 -4.89
C PHE A 59 -2.65 -0.04 -5.94
N VAL A 60 -2.45 -0.75 -7.05
CA VAL A 60 -3.47 -0.95 -8.08
C VAL A 60 -3.77 -2.42 -8.16
N GLY A 61 -5.04 -2.80 -8.01
CA GLY A 61 -5.43 -4.20 -7.94
C GLY A 61 -6.84 -4.42 -7.42
N ASP A 62 -7.16 -5.68 -7.19
CA ASP A 62 -8.47 -6.14 -6.71
C ASP A 62 -8.40 -7.04 -5.47
N ARG A 63 -7.21 -7.29 -4.93
CA ARG A 63 -7.02 -7.97 -3.65
C ARG A 63 -5.76 -7.51 -2.95
N ILE A 64 -5.80 -7.51 -1.63
CA ILE A 64 -4.63 -7.27 -0.78
C ILE A 64 -4.52 -8.34 0.30
N VAL A 65 -3.29 -8.73 0.60
CA VAL A 65 -2.92 -9.62 1.69
C VAL A 65 -1.82 -8.96 2.51
N LEU A 66 -2.02 -8.86 3.83
CA LEU A 66 -1.04 -8.37 4.78
C LEU A 66 -0.53 -9.55 5.62
N ASN A 67 0.77 -9.76 5.58
CA ASN A 67 1.46 -10.82 6.31
C ASN A 67 2.25 -10.24 7.48
N GLY A 68 2.16 -10.91 8.61
CA GLY A 68 2.77 -10.45 9.84
C GLY A 68 2.83 -11.53 10.91
N ILE A 69 3.09 -11.10 12.14
CA ILE A 69 3.21 -12.00 13.29
C ILE A 69 2.13 -11.65 14.30
N LYS A 70 1.34 -12.64 14.70
CA LYS A 70 0.49 -12.52 15.89
C LYS A 70 1.33 -12.83 17.12
N THR A 71 1.26 -11.99 18.14
CA THR A 71 2.00 -12.18 19.40
C THR A 71 1.03 -12.29 20.57
N PRO A 72 1.40 -12.90 21.71
CA PRO A 72 0.55 -12.89 22.90
C PRO A 72 0.19 -11.47 23.39
N ALA A 73 1.03 -10.48 23.06
CA ALA A 73 0.84 -9.06 23.32
C ALA A 73 0.23 -8.30 22.13
N GLY A 74 -0.24 -8.97 21.08
CA GLY A 74 -0.74 -8.33 19.88
C GLY A 74 -1.98 -7.47 20.16
N GLY A 75 -1.99 -6.24 19.62
CA GLY A 75 -3.12 -5.32 19.73
C GLY A 75 -4.24 -5.58 18.71
N SER A 76 -4.85 -4.50 18.24
CA SER A 76 -5.73 -4.55 17.07
C SER A 76 -5.11 -3.78 15.91
N LEU A 77 -5.15 -4.35 14.71
CA LEU A 77 -4.77 -3.67 13.48
C LEU A 77 -6.02 -3.08 12.83
N GLN A 78 -6.09 -1.75 12.77
CA GLN A 78 -7.09 -1.05 11.98
C GLN A 78 -6.57 -0.82 10.57
N ILE A 79 -7.31 -1.27 9.56
CA ILE A 79 -7.04 -1.02 8.14
C ILE A 79 -8.14 -0.12 7.60
N THR A 80 -7.75 0.99 6.97
CA THR A 80 -8.68 1.91 6.31
C THR A 80 -8.35 2.05 4.84
N PHE A 81 -9.38 2.12 4.00
CA PHE A 81 -9.26 2.36 2.55
C PHE A 81 -9.82 3.72 2.17
N GLY A 82 -9.16 4.39 1.21
CA GLY A 82 -9.67 5.61 0.58
C GLY A 82 -9.96 6.73 1.60
N GLY A 83 -9.05 6.96 2.55
CA GLY A 83 -9.20 7.99 3.58
C GLY A 83 -10.27 7.71 4.65
N GLY A 84 -10.65 6.45 4.86
CA GLY A 84 -11.59 6.04 5.91
C GLY A 84 -12.97 5.60 5.41
N SER A 85 -13.19 5.52 4.09
CA SER A 85 -14.48 5.12 3.51
C SER A 85 -14.85 3.67 3.84
N GLN A 86 -13.84 2.81 4.06
CA GLN A 86 -14.00 1.45 4.57
C GLN A 86 -12.98 1.24 5.68
N THR A 87 -13.40 0.62 6.78
CA THR A 87 -12.56 0.36 7.95
C THR A 87 -12.75 -1.07 8.42
N PHE A 88 -11.64 -1.77 8.68
CA PHE A 88 -11.59 -3.13 9.19
C PHE A 88 -10.69 -3.16 10.43
N ASN A 89 -11.05 -3.97 11.43
CA ASN A 89 -10.20 -4.20 12.60
C ASN A 89 -9.87 -5.69 12.68
N GLN A 90 -8.58 -6.00 12.85
CA GLN A 90 -8.07 -7.37 12.96
C GLN A 90 -7.43 -7.58 14.32
N ASN A 91 -7.71 -8.69 14.96
CA ASN A 91 -7.07 -9.05 16.23
C ASN A 91 -5.67 -9.65 15.95
N LEU A 92 -4.64 -9.03 16.53
CA LEU A 92 -3.24 -9.44 16.39
C LEU A 92 -2.79 -10.36 17.53
N THR A 93 -3.64 -10.58 18.53
CA THR A 93 -3.33 -11.49 19.64
C THR A 93 -3.22 -12.92 19.13
N SER A 94 -2.11 -13.59 19.46
CA SER A 94 -1.90 -15.01 19.19
C SER A 94 -2.90 -15.87 19.95
N SER A 95 -3.38 -16.92 19.28
CA SER A 95 -4.23 -17.94 19.91
C SER A 95 -3.44 -18.77 20.94
N SER A 96 -2.12 -18.84 20.79
CA SER A 96 -1.20 -19.57 21.66
C SER A 96 -0.45 -18.64 22.63
N ALA A 97 0.29 -19.23 23.58
CA ALA A 97 1.19 -18.48 24.47
C ALA A 97 2.48 -18.01 23.77
N THR A 98 2.59 -18.21 22.45
CA THR A 98 3.77 -17.94 21.64
C THR A 98 3.41 -17.13 20.40
N SER A 99 4.41 -16.51 19.77
CA SER A 99 4.21 -15.78 18.51
C SER A 99 4.05 -16.72 17.31
N GLU A 100 3.19 -16.36 16.36
CA GLU A 100 2.86 -17.17 15.18
C GLU A 100 2.82 -16.32 13.90
N CYS A 101 3.39 -16.84 12.82
CA CYS A 101 3.29 -16.24 11.49
C CYS A 101 1.84 -16.34 11.00
N ALA A 102 1.29 -15.25 10.49
CA ALA A 102 -0.11 -15.23 10.06
C ALA A 102 -0.36 -14.27 8.90
N VAL A 103 -1.36 -14.61 8.10
CA VAL A 103 -2.08 -13.64 7.29
C VAL A 103 -2.92 -12.80 8.25
N LEU A 104 -2.54 -11.54 8.43
CA LEU A 104 -3.24 -10.61 9.32
C LEU A 104 -4.51 -10.04 8.68
N PHE A 105 -4.50 -9.90 7.36
CA PHE A 105 -5.61 -9.36 6.60
C PHE A 105 -5.58 -9.91 5.17
N ASP A 106 -6.74 -10.31 4.66
CA ASP A 106 -6.93 -10.76 3.27
C ASP A 106 -8.30 -10.26 2.82
N HIS A 107 -8.32 -9.45 1.76
CA HIS A 107 -9.54 -8.79 1.34
C HIS A 107 -9.59 -8.54 -0.17
N ASN A 108 -10.74 -8.89 -0.75
CA ASN A 108 -11.07 -8.59 -2.14
C ASN A 108 -11.71 -7.21 -2.25
N LEU A 109 -11.36 -6.49 -3.30
CA LEU A 109 -11.74 -5.12 -3.60
C LEU A 109 -12.22 -5.04 -5.05
N VAL A 110 -12.88 -3.94 -5.39
CA VAL A 110 -13.10 -3.60 -6.80
C VAL A 110 -11.76 -3.26 -7.43
N ASN A 111 -11.48 -3.80 -8.62
CA ASN A 111 -10.26 -3.46 -9.35
C ASN A 111 -10.11 -1.95 -9.52
N GLY A 112 -8.97 -1.41 -9.09
CA GLY A 112 -8.72 0.03 -9.15
C GLY A 112 -7.50 0.45 -8.35
N THR A 113 -7.35 1.75 -8.17
CA THR A 113 -6.32 2.33 -7.30
C THR A 113 -6.84 2.44 -5.88
N HIS A 114 -6.07 1.92 -4.92
CA HIS A 114 -6.41 1.92 -3.50
C HIS A 114 -5.31 2.64 -2.72
N SER A 115 -5.73 3.44 -1.75
CA SER A 115 -4.86 3.97 -0.69
C SER A 115 -5.24 3.31 0.62
N VAL A 116 -4.24 2.77 1.31
CA VAL A 116 -4.39 2.00 2.55
C VAL A 116 -3.64 2.70 3.67
N GLN A 117 -4.31 2.84 4.82
CA GLN A 117 -3.64 3.16 6.08
C GLN A 117 -3.88 2.04 7.08
N MET A 118 -2.78 1.51 7.60
CA MET A 118 -2.72 0.49 8.63
C MET A 118 -2.29 1.12 9.95
N THR A 119 -3.07 0.97 11.03
CA THR A 119 -2.81 1.64 12.32
C THR A 119 -2.87 0.63 13.45
N LEU A 120 -1.86 0.63 14.33
CA LEU A 120 -1.92 -0.13 15.57
C LEU A 120 -2.89 0.57 16.53
N GLN A 121 -3.91 -0.16 16.96
CA GLN A 121 -4.85 0.22 18.00
C GLN A 121 -4.58 -0.55 19.29
N ALA A 122 -5.04 0.00 20.40
CA ALA A 122 -5.11 -0.74 21.65
C ALA A 122 -5.95 -2.02 21.45
N GLN A 123 -5.68 -3.03 22.28
CA GLN A 123 -6.44 -4.27 22.25
C GLN A 123 -7.91 -3.99 22.62
N ASP A 124 -8.85 -4.42 21.77
CA ASP A 124 -10.30 -4.26 21.99
C ASP A 124 -10.89 -5.40 22.83
N ASP A 125 -10.04 -6.30 23.35
CA ASP A 125 -10.47 -7.49 24.08
C ASP A 125 -10.30 -7.27 25.59
N THR A 126 -11.42 -7.24 26.30
CA THR A 126 -11.52 -7.05 27.76
C THR A 126 -10.80 -8.10 28.62
N ASN A 127 -10.10 -9.06 28.01
CA ASN A 127 -9.65 -10.30 28.66
C ASN A 127 -8.13 -10.59 28.62
N ARG A 128 -7.28 -9.67 28.15
CA ARG A 128 -5.81 -9.84 28.26
C ARG A 128 -5.08 -8.54 28.61
N ASN A 129 -4.20 -8.64 29.60
CA ASN A 129 -3.50 -7.55 30.28
C ASN A 129 -2.22 -7.07 29.56
N SER A 130 -2.16 -7.05 28.23
CA SER A 130 -0.97 -6.46 27.59
C SER A 130 -1.08 -4.94 27.62
N SER A 131 -0.37 -4.30 28.54
CA SER A 131 -0.27 -2.84 28.62
C SER A 131 0.49 -2.22 27.44
N THR A 132 1.10 -3.05 26.58
CA THR A 132 1.93 -2.65 25.44
C THR A 132 1.53 -3.48 24.22
N PRO A 133 0.49 -3.10 23.48
CA PRO A 133 0.07 -3.84 22.30
C PRO A 133 1.15 -3.79 21.22
N GLU A 134 1.34 -4.88 20.49
CA GLU A 134 2.35 -4.99 19.43
C GLU A 134 1.72 -5.21 18.05
N LEU A 135 2.38 -4.66 17.02
CA LEU A 135 2.14 -4.95 15.61
C LEU A 135 3.46 -5.35 14.96
N HIS A 136 3.45 -6.47 14.24
CA HIS A 136 4.55 -6.97 13.44
C HIS A 136 4.08 -7.20 12.01
N LEU A 137 4.80 -6.64 11.04
CA LEU A 137 4.51 -6.70 9.62
C LEU A 137 5.79 -7.03 8.87
N PHE A 138 5.71 -7.91 7.88
CA PHE A 138 6.87 -8.21 7.05
C PHE A 138 6.59 -8.22 5.55
N ASP A 139 5.35 -8.42 5.12
CA ASP A 139 5.05 -8.53 3.70
C ASP A 139 3.64 -8.00 3.36
N ILE A 140 3.56 -7.31 2.24
CA ILE A 140 2.33 -6.76 1.66
C ILE A 140 2.24 -7.29 0.24
N GLN A 141 1.19 -8.06 -0.03
CA GLN A 141 0.93 -8.59 -1.36
C GLN A 141 -0.34 -7.99 -1.93
N TYR A 142 -0.35 -7.76 -3.24
CA TYR A 142 -1.54 -7.34 -3.97
C TYR A 142 -1.64 -8.07 -5.30
N PHE A 143 -2.88 -8.20 -5.77
CA PHE A 143 -3.21 -8.96 -6.96
C PHE A 143 -3.94 -8.07 -7.96
N PHE A 144 -3.80 -8.44 -9.23
CA PHE A 144 -4.56 -7.86 -10.33
C PHE A 144 -5.62 -8.86 -10.75
N PRO A 145 -6.75 -8.41 -11.31
CA PRO A 145 -7.74 -9.33 -11.83
C PRO A 145 -7.10 -10.22 -12.89
N THR A 146 -7.16 -11.53 -12.66
CA THR A 146 -6.94 -12.51 -13.73
C THR A 146 -7.98 -12.25 -14.82
N ILE A 147 -7.53 -11.79 -15.98
CA ILE A 147 -8.39 -11.72 -17.16
C ILE A 147 -8.67 -13.16 -17.58
N GLU A 148 -9.88 -13.65 -17.27
CA GLU A 148 -10.31 -14.94 -17.79
C GLU A 148 -10.21 -14.88 -19.32
N PRO A 149 -9.48 -15.82 -19.97
CA PRO A 149 -9.37 -15.80 -21.41
C PRO A 149 -10.77 -15.90 -21.99
N THR A 150 -11.17 -14.88 -22.76
CA THR A 150 -12.44 -14.90 -23.46
C THR A 150 -12.49 -16.20 -24.26
N VAL A 151 -13.41 -17.10 -23.90
CA VAL A 151 -13.67 -18.30 -24.69
C VAL A 151 -14.23 -17.80 -26.01
N VAL A 152 -13.36 -17.66 -27.02
CA VAL A 152 -13.79 -17.40 -28.38
C VAL A 152 -14.58 -18.65 -28.79
N PRO A 153 -15.90 -18.55 -29.04
CA PRO A 153 -16.66 -19.69 -29.52
C PRO A 153 -15.98 -20.15 -30.80
N ASN A 154 -15.56 -21.42 -30.83
CA ASN A 154 -14.97 -22.00 -32.03
C ASN A 154 -16.08 -22.13 -33.07
N THR A 155 -16.33 -21.09 -33.87
CA THR A 155 -17.13 -21.19 -35.09
C THR A 155 -16.28 -21.77 -36.20
N ASP A 156 -15.78 -22.99 -36.00
CA ASP A 156 -15.10 -23.72 -37.06
C ASP A 156 -16.17 -24.23 -38.04
N THR A 157 -16.52 -23.37 -38.98
CA THR A 157 -17.03 -23.79 -40.28
C THR A 157 -15.98 -23.34 -41.27
N ASN A 158 -15.01 -24.24 -41.51
CA ASN A 158 -14.11 -24.29 -42.67
C ASN A 158 -13.72 -22.94 -43.29
N HIS A 159 -12.45 -22.52 -43.16
CA HIS A 159 -11.56 -22.14 -44.27
C HIS A 159 -10.34 -21.35 -43.74
N GLY A 160 -9.13 -21.83 -44.06
CA GLY A 160 -7.92 -21.02 -44.20
C GLY A 160 -7.27 -20.52 -42.90
N PHE A 161 -6.28 -21.25 -42.39
CA PHE A 161 -5.33 -20.72 -41.41
C PHE A 161 -4.63 -19.47 -41.97
N THR A 162 -4.95 -18.30 -41.41
CA THR A 162 -4.05 -17.14 -41.39
C THR A 162 -3.77 -16.81 -39.93
N SER A 163 -2.55 -17.09 -39.50
CA SER A 163 -2.06 -16.71 -38.18
C SER A 163 -1.94 -15.19 -38.13
N THR A 164 -2.85 -14.53 -37.41
CA THR A 164 -2.65 -13.16 -36.94
C THR A 164 -2.44 -13.22 -35.43
N SER A 165 -1.17 -13.17 -35.04
CA SER A 165 -0.80 -12.97 -33.64
C SER A 165 -1.28 -11.58 -33.22
N ASN A 166 -2.32 -11.51 -32.38
CA ASN A 166 -2.72 -10.27 -31.73
C ASN A 166 -1.63 -9.89 -30.70
N ILE A 167 -0.66 -9.10 -31.14
CA ILE A 167 0.27 -8.40 -30.25
C ILE A 167 -0.50 -7.17 -29.73
N TYR A 168 -1.07 -7.26 -28.54
CA TYR A 168 -1.55 -6.08 -27.85
C TYR A 168 -0.34 -5.34 -27.27
N LEU A 169 -0.04 -4.18 -27.85
CA LEU A 169 0.91 -3.21 -27.31
C LEU A 169 0.41 -2.79 -25.91
N ILE A 170 1.07 -3.26 -24.86
CA ILE A 170 0.92 -2.70 -23.52
C ILE A 170 1.55 -1.30 -23.58
N THR A 171 0.72 -0.27 -23.73
CA THR A 171 1.16 1.12 -23.55
C THR A 171 1.24 1.36 -22.05
N LEU A 172 2.42 1.11 -21.47
CA LEU A 172 2.75 1.62 -20.15
C LEU A 172 2.70 3.15 -20.22
N PRO A 173 1.97 3.86 -19.33
CA PRO A 173 2.14 5.30 -19.23
C PRO A 173 3.57 5.55 -18.75
N ILE A 174 4.40 6.09 -19.64
CA ILE A 174 5.69 6.68 -19.31
C ILE A 174 5.38 7.81 -18.32
N ILE A 175 5.73 7.60 -17.05
CA ILE A 175 5.77 8.66 -16.04
C ILE A 175 6.87 9.63 -16.50
N PHE A 176 6.46 10.69 -17.19
CA PHE A 176 7.33 11.83 -17.45
C PHE A 176 7.66 12.49 -16.12
N GLY A 177 8.90 12.30 -15.68
CA GLY A 177 9.55 13.24 -14.79
C GLY A 177 9.78 14.58 -15.49
N PHE A 178 9.84 15.62 -14.66
CA PHE A 178 10.28 17.00 -14.91
C PHE A 178 9.30 17.99 -15.55
N SER A 179 8.69 18.84 -14.72
CA SER A 179 9.12 20.24 -14.52
C SER A 179 8.03 21.08 -13.87
N PHE A 180 8.17 21.41 -12.58
CA PHE A 180 7.58 22.65 -12.05
C PHE A 180 8.61 23.75 -12.27
N LEU A 181 8.46 24.48 -13.37
CA LEU A 181 9.16 25.73 -13.63
C LEU A 181 8.22 26.88 -13.27
N LEU A 182 8.69 27.69 -12.33
CA LEU A 182 8.38 29.09 -12.07
C LEU A 182 7.56 29.80 -13.17
N ALA A 183 6.36 30.31 -12.82
CA ALA A 183 5.87 31.63 -13.26
C ALA A 183 4.53 32.00 -12.60
N GLY A 184 4.56 33.09 -11.83
CA GLY A 184 3.58 34.18 -11.99
C GLY A 184 2.19 33.99 -11.39
N THR A 185 2.06 34.11 -10.06
CA THR A 185 0.84 34.66 -9.48
C THR A 185 0.95 36.18 -9.39
N LEU A 186 0.19 36.83 -10.25
CA LEU A 186 -0.17 38.24 -10.22
C LEU A 186 -0.83 38.53 -8.85
N PHE A 187 -0.16 39.26 -7.96
CA PHE A 187 -0.80 39.84 -6.79
C PHE A 187 -0.70 41.36 -6.82
N ALA A 188 -1.90 41.95 -6.85
CA ALA A 188 -2.33 43.30 -6.58
C ALA A 188 -1.28 44.34 -6.14
N TYR A 189 -1.28 45.43 -6.91
CA TYR A 189 -0.80 46.75 -6.58
C TYR A 189 -1.24 47.18 -5.17
N LYS A 190 -0.29 47.43 -4.26
CA LYS A 190 -0.53 48.25 -3.06
C LYS A 190 0.42 49.44 -3.09
N THR A 191 -0.17 50.60 -3.35
CA THR A 191 0.45 51.92 -3.39
C THR A 191 1.18 52.21 -2.08
N VAL A 192 2.51 52.22 -2.09
CA VAL A 192 3.32 52.78 -1.01
C VAL A 192 3.79 54.16 -1.44
N LYS A 193 3.18 55.19 -0.87
CA LYS A 193 3.65 56.58 -0.95
C LYS A 193 5.08 56.65 -0.37
N ARG A 194 6.09 56.81 -1.24
CA ARG A 194 7.42 57.25 -0.81
C ARG A 194 7.43 58.78 -0.73
N THR A 195 7.31 59.28 0.49
CA THR A 195 7.61 60.66 0.86
C THR A 195 9.09 60.95 0.60
N ILE A 196 9.36 61.90 -0.29
CA ILE A 196 10.70 62.41 -0.60
C ILE A 196 11.11 63.34 0.55
N PHE A 197 12.09 62.94 1.37
CA PHE A 197 12.81 63.87 2.23
C PHE A 197 13.99 64.45 1.45
N ARG A 198 13.88 65.74 1.11
CA ARG A 198 14.99 66.55 0.59
C ARG A 198 15.85 66.98 1.77
N PHE A 199 17.09 66.50 1.85
CA PHE A 199 18.11 67.13 2.68
C PHE A 199 18.64 68.36 1.94
N ARG A 200 18.34 69.52 2.51
CA ARG A 200 18.93 70.82 2.15
C ARG A 200 20.13 71.02 3.06
N TYR A 201 21.34 71.06 2.50
CA TYR A 201 22.50 71.58 3.19
C TYR A 201 22.37 73.11 3.31
N PRO A 202 22.56 73.70 4.48
CA PRO A 202 23.00 75.08 4.60
C PRO A 202 24.49 75.13 4.96
N GLY A 203 25.20 76.02 4.26
CA GLY A 203 26.42 76.76 4.69
C GLY A 203 27.43 76.04 5.57
#